data_AF-A0A2E2HN41-F1
#
_entry.id   AF-A0A2E2HN41-F1
#
_cell.length_a   1.000
_cell.length_b   1.000
_cell.length_c   1.000
_cell.angle_alpha   90.00
_cell.angle_beta   90.00
_cell.angle_gamma   90.00
#
_symmetry.space_group_name_H-M   'P 1'
#
loop_
_entity.id
_entity.type
_entity.pdbx_description
1 polymer ?
#
loop_
_entity_poly.entity_id
_entity_poly.type
_entity_poly.pdbx_seq_one_letter_code
_entity_poly.pdbx_strand_id
1 'polypeptide(L)'
;MVNSSEECEAEVRRLLADGADASDLLWKSVAGFFGENCSPERVKLLLEAGANPNTFDPNFSDSKPLINAVFRRSGPEVVKLLLEAGADPNQGRTNGNLLIDALNHISITNDTEEYDVVANTHTVKLLLEAGADPNKGDEYGTPLLYAVNRGLGPEVVKLLLEAGADPNQALEPTLLVEALNHISITNDTEEYDVVTNTQTVKLLLEAGA
;
A
#
# COMPACT_ATOMS: atom_id res chain seq x y z
N MET A 1 5.18 -21.80 29.66
CA MET A 1 5.55 -21.60 28.25
C MET A 1 5.47 -20.11 28.04
N VAL A 2 6.62 -19.48 27.81
CA VAL A 2 6.68 -18.06 27.42
C VAL A 2 6.11 -17.99 26.00
N ASN A 3 5.21 -17.04 25.73
CA ASN A 3 4.60 -16.95 24.39
C ASN A 3 5.62 -16.37 23.40
N SER A 4 5.53 -16.71 22.12
CA SER A 4 6.48 -16.28 21.07
C SER A 4 6.64 -14.75 20.98
N SER A 5 5.60 -13.99 21.35
CA SER A 5 5.65 -12.53 21.47
C SER A 5 6.59 -12.03 22.58
N GLU A 6 6.60 -12.69 23.73
CA GLU A 6 7.45 -12.30 24.87
C GLU A 6 8.92 -12.62 24.59
N GLU A 7 9.19 -13.69 23.85
CA GLU A 7 10.55 -14.04 23.39
C GLU A 7 11.08 -13.02 22.38
N CYS A 8 10.23 -12.58 21.43
CA CYS A 8 10.58 -11.55 20.45
C CYS A 8 10.93 -10.23 21.15
N GLU A 9 10.10 -9.80 22.10
CA GLU A 9 10.33 -8.58 22.87
C GLU A 9 11.62 -8.65 23.69
N ALA A 10 11.85 -9.76 24.39
CA ALA A 10 13.06 -9.95 25.19
C ALA A 10 14.32 -9.88 24.31
N GLU A 11 14.28 -10.48 23.12
CA GLU A 11 15.41 -10.45 22.19
C GLU A 11 15.67 -9.04 21.64
N VAL A 12 14.63 -8.30 21.22
CA VAL A 12 14.79 -6.90 20.78
C VAL A 12 15.43 -6.06 21.88
N ARG A 13 14.90 -6.15 23.12
CA ARG A 13 15.42 -5.39 24.26
C ARG A 13 16.87 -5.76 24.57
N ARG A 14 17.24 -7.04 24.47
CA ARG A 14 18.60 -7.52 24.67
C ARG A 14 19.55 -6.96 23.60
N LEU A 15 19.19 -7.05 22.32
CA LEU A 15 20.01 -6.52 21.22
C LEU A 15 20.25 -5.02 21.37
N LEU A 16 19.21 -4.26 21.72
CA LEU A 16 19.33 -2.82 21.99
C LEU A 16 20.23 -2.53 23.20
N ALA A 17 20.13 -3.32 24.27
CA ALA A 17 20.99 -3.20 25.45
C ALA A 17 22.47 -3.52 25.13
N ASP A 18 22.71 -4.45 24.20
CA ASP A 18 24.03 -4.80 23.69
C ASP A 18 24.59 -3.75 22.69
N GLY A 19 23.83 -2.70 22.39
CA GLY A 19 24.24 -1.57 21.55
C GLY A 19 23.92 -1.73 20.06
N ALA A 20 23.01 -2.64 19.69
CA ALA A 20 22.52 -2.74 18.32
C ALA A 20 21.77 -1.47 17.90
N ASP A 21 21.92 -1.09 16.63
CA ASP A 21 21.21 0.06 16.06
C ASP A 21 19.75 -0.30 15.78
N ALA A 22 18.82 0.41 16.43
CA ALA A 22 17.38 0.20 16.27
C ALA A 22 16.89 0.36 14.82
N SER A 23 17.50 1.27 14.05
CA SER A 23 17.17 1.51 12.65
C SER A 23 17.65 0.37 11.74
N ASP A 24 18.83 -0.20 12.01
CA ASP A 24 19.32 -1.39 11.31
C ASP A 24 18.43 -2.60 11.59
N LEU A 25 18.06 -2.81 12.87
CA LEU A 25 17.11 -3.86 13.26
C LEU A 25 15.73 -3.66 12.62
N LEU A 26 15.23 -2.43 12.55
CA LEU A 26 13.96 -2.11 11.92
C LEU A 26 13.98 -2.47 10.44
N TRP A 27 15.01 -2.01 9.71
CA TRP A 27 15.18 -2.33 8.30
C TRP A 27 15.23 -3.85 8.06
N LYS A 28 16.01 -4.58 8.84
CA LYS A 28 16.12 -6.05 8.72
C LYS A 28 14.80 -6.77 8.97
N SER A 29 14.06 -6.33 9.99
CA SER A 29 12.78 -6.92 10.39
C SER A 29 11.74 -6.86 9.26
N VAL A 30 11.64 -5.71 8.58
CA VAL A 30 10.69 -5.50 7.48
C VAL A 30 11.23 -5.97 6.12
N ALA A 31 12.55 -5.99 5.92
CA ALA A 31 13.16 -6.43 4.67
C ALA A 31 13.12 -7.95 4.48
N GLY A 32 12.95 -8.76 5.54
CA GLY A 32 12.67 -10.19 5.46
C GLY A 32 13.81 -11.09 4.95
N PHE A 33 15.02 -10.55 4.77
CA PHE A 33 16.18 -11.32 4.27
C PHE A 33 16.83 -12.23 5.32
N PHE A 34 16.51 -12.05 6.60
CA PHE A 34 17.23 -12.69 7.71
C PHE A 34 16.40 -13.67 8.54
N GLY A 35 15.18 -14.02 8.10
CA GLY A 35 14.29 -14.88 8.89
C GLY A 35 13.82 -14.23 10.21
N GLU A 36 14.08 -12.93 10.39
CA GLU A 36 13.48 -12.14 11.46
C GLU A 36 12.02 -11.91 11.10
N ASN A 37 11.11 -12.54 11.85
CA ASN A 37 9.68 -12.38 11.61
C ASN A 37 9.27 -10.93 11.89
N CYS A 38 8.80 -10.24 10.86
CA CYS A 38 8.12 -8.96 10.96
C CYS A 38 6.81 -9.16 11.75
N SER A 39 6.84 -8.88 13.05
CA SER A 39 5.62 -8.76 13.85
C SER A 39 5.35 -7.28 14.15
N PRO A 40 4.08 -6.84 14.20
CA PRO A 40 3.74 -5.49 14.60
C PRO A 40 4.39 -5.08 15.93
N GLU A 41 4.49 -6.01 16.88
CA GLU A 41 5.11 -5.79 18.19
C GLU A 41 6.60 -5.50 18.08
N ARG A 42 7.33 -6.25 17.24
CA ARG A 42 8.75 -6.00 17.00
C ARG A 42 8.97 -4.63 16.37
N VAL A 43 8.18 -4.30 15.36
CA VAL A 43 8.25 -2.99 14.68
C VAL A 43 7.96 -1.86 15.68
N LYS A 44 6.91 -2.00 16.48
CA LYS A 44 6.54 -1.03 17.51
C LYS A 44 7.67 -0.80 18.52
N LEU A 45 8.26 -1.87 19.07
CA LEU A 45 9.37 -1.77 20.04
C LEU A 45 10.58 -1.05 19.46
N LEU A 46 10.93 -1.34 18.20
CA LEU A 46 12.06 -0.70 17.53
C LEU A 46 11.79 0.79 17.28
N LEU A 47 10.57 1.15 16.88
CA LEU A 47 10.15 2.55 16.73
C LEU A 47 10.14 3.30 18.07
N GLU A 48 9.64 2.68 19.14
CA GLU A 48 9.67 3.23 20.52
C GLU A 48 11.11 3.41 21.03
N ALA A 49 12.05 2.60 20.56
CA ALA A 49 13.48 2.74 20.83
C ALA A 49 14.18 3.83 19.99
N GLY A 50 13.44 4.55 19.13
CA GLY A 50 13.97 5.64 18.30
C GLY A 50 14.52 5.21 16.94
N ALA A 51 14.15 4.03 16.43
CA ALA A 51 14.47 3.63 15.07
C ALA A 51 13.91 4.67 14.06
N ASN A 52 14.73 5.07 13.09
CA ASN A 52 14.30 5.93 12.00
C ASN A 52 13.42 5.15 11.02
N PRO A 53 12.13 5.46 10.85
CA PRO A 53 11.23 4.73 9.95
C PRO A 53 11.57 4.91 8.46
N ASN A 54 12.42 5.89 8.13
CA ASN A 54 12.92 6.17 6.77
C ASN A 54 14.35 5.66 6.54
N THR A 55 14.87 4.80 7.43
CA THR A 55 16.16 4.12 7.28
C THR A 55 16.21 3.23 6.03
N PHE A 56 17.40 2.85 5.58
CA PHE A 56 17.62 1.94 4.46
C PHE A 56 19.04 1.35 4.49
N ASP A 57 19.22 0.17 3.90
CA ASP A 57 20.57 -0.34 3.60
C ASP A 57 21.12 0.39 2.36
N PRO A 58 22.35 0.93 2.38
CA PRO A 58 22.94 1.64 1.25
C PRO A 58 23.01 0.85 -0.06
N ASN A 59 23.02 -0.49 0.00
CA ASN A 59 22.98 -1.37 -1.17
C ASN A 59 21.56 -1.52 -1.73
N PHE A 60 20.54 -1.13 -0.97
CA PHE A 60 19.11 -1.24 -1.28
C PHE A 60 18.39 0.07 -0.92
N SER A 61 18.83 1.20 -1.47
CA SER A 61 18.31 2.53 -1.15
C SER A 61 16.83 2.74 -1.49
N ASP A 62 16.27 1.93 -2.38
CA ASP A 62 14.84 1.88 -2.74
C ASP A 62 14.00 1.06 -1.74
N SER A 63 14.64 0.45 -0.74
CA SER A 63 14.06 -0.54 0.16
C SER A 63 13.93 0.03 1.58
N LYS A 64 13.09 1.05 1.73
CA LYS A 64 12.74 1.63 3.05
C LYS A 64 11.71 0.76 3.79
N PRO A 65 11.61 0.87 5.13
CA PRO A 65 10.67 0.09 5.91
C PRO A 65 9.24 0.09 5.38
N LEU A 66 8.68 1.26 5.11
CA LEU A 66 7.31 1.39 4.62
C LEU A 66 7.12 0.75 3.25
N ILE A 67 8.08 0.94 2.34
CA ILE A 67 8.06 0.34 1.00
C ILE A 67 8.05 -1.19 1.09
N ASN A 68 8.92 -1.76 1.93
CA ASN A 68 8.98 -3.21 2.14
C ASN A 68 7.71 -3.75 2.79
N ALA A 69 7.13 -3.03 3.76
CA ALA A 69 5.89 -3.43 4.43
C ALA A 69 4.72 -3.54 3.44
N VAL A 70 4.61 -2.58 2.52
CA VAL A 70 3.61 -2.59 1.44
C VAL A 70 3.90 -3.73 0.45
N PHE A 71 5.13 -3.81 -0.08
CA PHE A 71 5.51 -4.80 -1.10
C PHE A 71 5.40 -6.25 -0.62
N ARG A 72 5.80 -6.52 0.62
CA ARG A 72 5.76 -7.86 1.23
C ARG A 72 4.42 -8.18 1.88
N ARG A 73 3.44 -7.27 1.81
CA ARG A 73 2.11 -7.43 2.39
C ARG A 73 2.21 -7.79 3.88
N SER A 74 3.05 -7.08 4.63
CA SER A 74 3.35 -7.35 6.05
C SER A 74 2.19 -7.03 7.01
N GLY A 75 0.98 -6.83 6.47
CA GLY A 75 -0.22 -6.48 7.21
C GLY A 75 -0.40 -4.96 7.37
N PRO A 76 -1.65 -4.46 7.38
CA PRO A 76 -1.94 -3.04 7.56
C PRO A 76 -1.42 -2.45 8.88
N GLU A 77 -1.29 -3.25 9.94
CA GLU A 77 -0.81 -2.77 11.25
C GLU A 77 0.66 -2.33 11.19
N VAL A 78 1.52 -3.07 10.47
CA VAL A 78 2.92 -2.66 10.29
C VAL A 78 3.00 -1.37 9.48
N VAL A 79 2.20 -1.24 8.42
CA VAL A 79 2.09 -0.02 7.61
C VAL A 79 1.68 1.16 8.49
N LYS A 80 0.64 0.98 9.30
CA LYS A 80 0.14 2.00 10.23
C LYS A 80 1.21 2.45 11.22
N LEU A 81 1.90 1.52 11.89
CA LEU A 81 2.97 1.85 12.85
C LEU A 81 4.09 2.67 12.21
N LEU A 82 4.50 2.31 10.99
CA LEU A 82 5.54 3.04 10.26
C LEU A 82 5.08 4.46 9.87
N LEU A 83 3.83 4.60 9.42
CA LEU A 83 3.24 5.91 9.09
C LEU A 83 3.10 6.80 10.34
N GLU A 84 2.61 6.26 11.45
CA GLU A 84 2.50 6.97 12.74
C GLU A 84 3.86 7.42 13.27
N ALA A 85 4.93 6.69 12.96
CA ALA A 85 6.30 7.08 13.29
C ALA A 85 6.91 8.12 12.33
N GLY A 86 6.23 8.47 11.24
CA GLY A 86 6.69 9.47 10.26
C GLY A 86 7.44 8.89 9.05
N ALA A 87 7.15 7.64 8.67
CA ALA A 87 7.56 7.15 7.36
C ALA A 87 6.93 8.00 6.24
N ASP A 88 7.70 8.32 5.19
CA ASP A 88 7.24 9.13 4.06
C ASP A 88 6.33 8.30 3.14
N PRO A 89 5.01 8.60 3.04
CA PRO A 89 4.08 7.84 2.22
C PRO A 89 4.21 8.15 0.72
N ASN A 90 5.04 9.13 0.33
CA ASN A 90 5.17 9.59 -1.04
C ASN A 90 6.41 9.01 -1.78
N GLN A 91 7.10 8.04 -1.19
CA GLN A 91 8.26 7.39 -1.80
C GLN A 91 8.01 5.92 -2.03
N GLY A 92 7.85 5.54 -3.30
CA GLY A 92 7.89 4.15 -3.76
C GLY A 92 9.31 3.70 -4.11
N ARG A 93 9.44 2.52 -4.72
CA ARG A 93 10.75 1.92 -5.05
C ARG A 93 11.53 2.70 -6.11
N THR A 94 11.18 2.54 -7.38
CA THR A 94 11.94 3.04 -8.54
C THR A 94 11.20 4.21 -9.16
N ASN A 95 11.45 5.44 -8.66
CA ASN A 95 10.80 6.68 -9.11
C ASN A 95 9.27 6.72 -8.98
N GLY A 96 8.66 5.66 -8.43
CA GLY A 96 7.22 5.50 -8.31
C GLY A 96 6.63 6.09 -7.04
N ASN A 97 5.31 6.23 -7.06
CA ASN A 97 4.50 6.57 -5.89
C ASN A 97 4.18 5.28 -5.13
N LEU A 98 4.42 5.25 -3.82
CA LEU A 98 4.08 4.11 -2.97
C LEU A 98 2.59 3.74 -3.03
N LEU A 99 1.73 4.74 -3.27
CA LEU A 99 0.31 4.51 -3.50
C LEU A 99 0.06 3.66 -4.76
N ILE A 100 0.80 3.89 -5.85
CA ILE A 100 0.75 3.07 -7.07
C ILE A 100 1.28 1.66 -6.79
N ASP A 101 2.39 1.55 -6.04
CA ASP A 101 2.92 0.25 -5.61
C ASP A 101 1.85 -0.54 -4.82
N ALA A 102 1.19 0.09 -3.84
CA ALA A 102 0.12 -0.54 -3.05
C ALA A 102 -1.06 -0.98 -3.92
N LEU A 103 -1.50 -0.12 -4.86
CA LEU A 103 -2.57 -0.45 -5.79
C LEU A 103 -2.19 -1.69 -6.60
N ASN A 104 -1.00 -1.74 -7.21
CA ASN A 104 -0.52 -2.86 -8.04
C ASN A 104 -0.49 -4.23 -7.31
N HIS A 105 -0.41 -4.24 -5.99
CA HIS A 105 -0.44 -5.46 -5.17
C HIS A 105 -1.84 -5.89 -4.72
N ILE A 106 -2.90 -5.13 -5.05
CA ILE A 106 -4.29 -5.59 -4.90
C ILE A 106 -4.53 -6.74 -5.89
N SER A 107 -4.77 -7.95 -5.38
CA SER A 107 -5.15 -9.08 -6.23
C SER A 107 -6.59 -8.93 -6.71
N ILE A 108 -6.84 -9.30 -7.96
CA ILE A 108 -8.15 -9.21 -8.62
C ILE A 108 -8.69 -10.60 -9.03
N THR A 109 -8.07 -11.68 -8.55
CA THR A 109 -8.47 -13.04 -8.94
C THR A 109 -9.57 -13.59 -8.04
N ASN A 110 -10.58 -14.22 -8.63
CA ASN A 110 -11.72 -14.85 -7.94
C ASN A 110 -11.31 -15.99 -6.98
N ASP A 111 -10.08 -16.51 -7.11
CA ASP A 111 -9.48 -17.52 -6.24
C ASP A 111 -8.78 -16.92 -5.01
N THR A 112 -8.78 -15.60 -4.84
CA THR A 112 -8.25 -14.99 -3.61
C THR A 112 -9.25 -15.05 -2.48
N GLU A 113 -8.76 -15.42 -1.30
CA GLU A 113 -9.53 -15.26 -0.07
C GLU A 113 -9.87 -13.77 0.10
N GLU A 114 -11.14 -13.48 0.39
CA GLU A 114 -11.71 -12.12 0.58
C GLU A 114 -10.83 -11.23 1.47
N TYR A 115 -10.11 -11.84 2.41
CA TYR A 115 -9.18 -11.20 3.34
C TYR A 115 -8.04 -10.42 2.66
N ASP A 116 -7.51 -10.91 1.54
CA ASP A 116 -6.34 -10.34 0.86
C ASP A 116 -6.65 -9.04 0.11
N VAL A 117 -7.88 -8.91 -0.41
CA VAL A 117 -8.38 -7.69 -1.08
C VAL A 117 -8.68 -6.60 -0.05
N VAL A 118 -9.30 -6.98 1.08
CA VAL A 118 -9.61 -6.05 2.18
C VAL A 118 -8.32 -5.50 2.80
N ALA A 119 -7.33 -6.36 3.05
CA ALA A 119 -6.05 -5.95 3.63
C ALA A 119 -5.33 -4.92 2.75
N ASN A 120 -5.25 -5.14 1.43
CA ASN A 120 -4.57 -4.19 0.56
C ASN A 120 -5.37 -2.89 0.36
N THR A 121 -6.71 -2.96 0.32
CA THR A 121 -7.56 -1.75 0.30
C THR A 121 -7.36 -0.92 1.57
N HIS A 122 -7.20 -1.58 2.73
CA HIS A 122 -6.88 -0.91 3.98
C HIS A 122 -5.50 -0.24 3.95
N THR A 123 -4.50 -0.87 3.34
CA THR A 123 -3.19 -0.25 3.08
C THR A 123 -3.32 1.02 2.23
N VAL A 124 -4.10 1.00 1.14
CA VAL A 124 -4.35 2.20 0.31
C VAL A 124 -4.96 3.31 1.15
N LYS A 125 -5.97 3.00 1.97
CA LYS A 125 -6.60 3.96 2.87
C LYS A 125 -5.58 4.57 3.87
N LEU A 126 -4.76 3.75 4.52
CA LEU A 126 -3.75 4.22 5.47
C LEU A 126 -2.74 5.17 4.82
N LEU A 127 -2.29 4.86 3.59
CA LEU A 127 -1.37 5.71 2.85
C LEU A 127 -2.00 7.08 2.54
N LEU A 128 -3.26 7.10 2.08
CA LEU A 128 -4.00 8.34 1.80
C LEU A 128 -4.22 9.16 3.08
N GLU A 129 -4.62 8.54 4.18
CA GLU A 129 -4.79 9.20 5.49
C GLU A 129 -3.47 9.80 6.02
N ALA A 130 -2.33 9.20 5.68
CA ALA A 130 -1.01 9.71 6.03
C ALA A 130 -0.48 10.80 5.07
N GLY A 131 -1.23 11.16 4.03
CA GLY A 131 -0.86 12.22 3.08
C GLY A 131 -0.09 11.73 1.86
N ALA A 132 -0.28 10.48 1.44
CA ALA A 132 0.09 10.07 0.08
C ALA A 132 -0.63 10.95 -0.94
N ASP A 133 0.10 11.49 -1.91
CA ASP A 133 -0.44 12.34 -2.97
C ASP A 133 -1.22 11.46 -3.98
N PRO A 134 -2.54 11.61 -4.07
CA PRO A 134 -3.38 10.81 -4.97
C PRO A 134 -3.19 11.18 -6.45
N ASN A 135 -2.48 12.27 -6.73
CA ASN A 135 -2.22 12.83 -8.06
C ASN A 135 -0.78 12.65 -8.52
N LYS A 136 0.12 12.22 -7.63
CA LYS A 136 1.51 11.92 -7.98
C LYS A 136 1.57 10.62 -8.79
N GLY A 137 1.53 10.76 -10.11
CA GLY A 137 1.70 9.66 -11.06
C GLY A 137 3.16 9.32 -11.35
N ASP A 138 3.34 8.24 -12.11
CA ASP A 138 4.58 7.93 -12.82
C ASP A 138 4.41 8.15 -14.34
N GLU A 139 5.29 7.57 -15.16
CA GLU A 139 5.22 7.71 -16.63
C GLU A 139 4.02 7.00 -17.28
N TYR A 140 3.36 6.10 -16.55
CA TYR A 140 2.21 5.34 -17.03
C TYR A 140 0.88 5.91 -16.55
N GLY A 141 0.87 6.70 -15.47
CA GLY A 141 -0.27 7.54 -15.11
C GLY A 141 -0.45 7.80 -13.62
N THR A 142 -1.64 8.32 -13.28
CA THR A 142 -2.02 8.65 -11.91
C THR A 142 -2.51 7.42 -11.14
N PRO A 143 -2.47 7.43 -9.80
CA PRO A 143 -3.09 6.38 -8.97
C PRO A 143 -4.53 6.04 -9.39
N LEU A 144 -5.33 7.04 -9.76
CA LEU A 144 -6.71 6.85 -10.24
C LEU A 144 -6.78 6.08 -11.56
N LEU A 145 -5.88 6.37 -12.52
CA LEU A 145 -5.80 5.62 -13.78
C LEU A 145 -5.43 4.15 -13.54
N TYR A 146 -4.49 3.90 -12.63
CA TYR A 146 -4.13 2.53 -12.23
C TYR A 146 -5.30 1.77 -11.63
N ALA A 147 -6.10 2.41 -10.77
CA ALA A 147 -7.27 1.78 -10.17
C ALA A 147 -8.33 1.39 -11.19
N VAL A 148 -8.58 2.26 -12.17
CA VAL A 148 -9.54 2.02 -13.26
C VAL A 148 -9.04 0.92 -14.20
N ASN A 149 -7.81 1.03 -14.73
CA ASN A 149 -7.25 0.06 -15.69
C ASN A 149 -7.10 -1.36 -15.13
N ARG A 150 -6.96 -1.48 -13.81
CA ARG A 150 -6.87 -2.77 -13.13
C ARG A 150 -8.22 -3.28 -12.63
N GLY A 151 -9.29 -2.53 -12.81
CA GLY A 151 -10.62 -2.92 -12.35
C GLY A 151 -10.70 -3.10 -10.83
N LEU A 152 -10.06 -2.24 -10.04
CA LEU A 152 -9.98 -2.38 -8.57
C LEU A 152 -11.30 -2.09 -7.84
N GLY A 153 -12.37 -1.85 -8.60
CA GLY A 153 -13.70 -1.65 -8.10
C GLY A 153 -13.97 -0.24 -7.56
N PRO A 154 -15.26 0.06 -7.31
CA PRO A 154 -15.70 1.40 -6.95
C PRO A 154 -15.20 1.87 -5.58
N GLU A 155 -14.90 0.97 -4.64
CA GLU A 155 -14.42 1.35 -3.30
C GLU A 155 -13.03 2.00 -3.36
N VAL A 156 -12.09 1.42 -4.10
CA VAL A 156 -10.74 1.99 -4.29
C VAL A 156 -10.81 3.30 -5.05
N VAL A 157 -11.64 3.37 -6.11
CA VAL A 157 -11.87 4.60 -6.88
C VAL A 157 -12.42 5.70 -5.98
N LYS A 158 -13.41 5.39 -5.15
CA LYS A 158 -14.00 6.32 -4.20
C LYS A 158 -12.97 6.83 -3.19
N LEU A 159 -12.15 5.96 -2.60
CA LEU A 159 -11.07 6.36 -1.67
C LEU A 159 -10.11 7.37 -2.31
N LEU A 160 -9.70 7.13 -3.56
CA LEU A 160 -8.80 8.02 -4.29
C LEU A 160 -9.46 9.38 -4.57
N LEU A 161 -10.73 9.40 -5.00
CA LEU A 161 -11.49 10.62 -5.24
C LEU A 161 -11.72 11.42 -3.95
N GLU A 162 -12.07 10.75 -2.84
CA GLU A 162 -12.23 11.39 -1.53
C GLU A 162 -10.93 11.99 -1.01
N ALA A 163 -9.78 11.40 -1.35
CA ALA A 163 -8.47 11.94 -1.05
C ALA A 163 -8.04 13.11 -1.96
N GLY A 164 -8.82 13.43 -3.00
CA GLY A 164 -8.57 14.55 -3.91
C GLY A 164 -7.87 14.17 -5.22
N ALA A 165 -7.97 12.90 -5.67
CA ALA A 165 -7.54 12.53 -7.02
C ALA A 165 -8.31 13.35 -8.06
N ASP A 166 -7.59 13.96 -9.01
CA ASP A 166 -8.17 14.69 -10.13
C ASP A 166 -8.52 13.69 -11.26
N PRO A 167 -9.82 13.48 -11.55
CA PRO A 167 -10.25 12.59 -12.63
C PRO A 167 -9.78 13.05 -14.02
N ASN A 168 -9.43 14.32 -14.17
CA ASN A 168 -9.01 14.92 -15.45
C ASN A 168 -7.49 15.01 -15.62
N GLN A 169 -6.71 14.64 -14.59
CA GLN A 169 -5.25 14.62 -14.70
C GLN A 169 -4.75 13.37 -15.44
N ALA A 170 -5.55 12.31 -15.51
CA ALA A 170 -5.27 11.18 -16.38
C ALA A 170 -5.14 11.68 -17.83
N LEU A 171 -4.08 11.26 -18.54
CA LEU A 171 -3.80 11.72 -19.90
C LEU A 171 -5.06 11.64 -20.79
N GLU A 172 -5.51 12.79 -21.28
CA GLU A 172 -6.65 12.92 -22.21
C GLU A 172 -6.45 12.06 -23.48
N PRO A 173 -7.45 11.29 -23.96
CA PRO A 173 -8.72 10.88 -23.34
C PRO A 173 -8.69 9.37 -23.04
N THR A 174 -8.21 8.97 -21.85
CA THR A 174 -8.15 7.54 -21.47
C THR A 174 -9.09 7.18 -20.33
N LEU A 175 -9.23 7.97 -19.26
CA LEU A 175 -9.87 7.45 -18.03
C LEU A 175 -11.33 6.98 -18.18
N LEU A 176 -12.22 7.84 -18.72
CA LEU A 176 -13.63 7.46 -18.92
C LEU A 176 -13.78 6.39 -20.02
N VAL A 177 -12.94 6.44 -21.05
CA VAL A 177 -12.92 5.44 -22.13
C VAL A 177 -12.51 4.07 -21.60
N GLU A 178 -11.46 4.00 -20.78
CA GLU A 178 -11.00 2.75 -20.19
C GLU A 178 -12.03 2.17 -19.21
N ALA A 179 -12.65 3.02 -18.38
CA ALA A 179 -13.74 2.58 -17.51
C ALA A 179 -14.91 1.95 -18.30
N LEU A 180 -15.25 2.51 -19.47
CA LEU A 180 -16.28 1.96 -20.37
C LEU A 180 -15.83 0.69 -21.10
N ASN A 181 -14.54 0.58 -21.46
CA ASN A 181 -13.97 -0.63 -22.07
C ASN A 181 -14.11 -1.84 -21.14
N HIS A 182 -13.89 -1.64 -19.84
CA HIS A 182 -14.08 -2.70 -18.85
C HIS A 182 -15.53 -3.22 -18.81
N ILE A 183 -16.55 -2.37 -18.98
CA ILE A 183 -17.97 -2.79 -19.09
C ILE A 183 -18.19 -3.64 -20.35
N SER A 184 -17.61 -3.21 -21.47
CA SER A 184 -17.85 -3.82 -22.79
C SER A 184 -17.23 -5.22 -22.91
N ILE A 185 -16.09 -5.45 -22.25
CA ILE A 185 -15.39 -6.74 -22.24
C ILE A 185 -16.08 -7.75 -21.29
N THR A 186 -16.71 -7.27 -20.21
CA THR A 186 -17.42 -8.10 -19.21
C THR A 186 -18.86 -8.45 -19.58
N ASN A 187 -19.37 -8.05 -20.75
CA ASN A 187 -20.73 -8.43 -21.17
C ASN A 187 -20.90 -9.96 -21.36
N ASP A 188 -19.79 -10.71 -21.41
CA ASP A 188 -19.75 -12.18 -21.38
C ASP A 188 -19.48 -12.78 -19.97
N THR A 189 -19.32 -11.95 -18.91
CA THR A 189 -19.06 -12.39 -17.52
C THR A 189 -20.23 -12.10 -16.57
N GLU A 190 -20.09 -12.47 -15.29
CA GLU A 190 -21.16 -12.49 -14.27
C GLU A 190 -21.78 -11.10 -14.02
N GLU A 191 -23.08 -11.06 -13.67
CA GLU A 191 -23.86 -9.82 -13.41
C GLU A 191 -23.18 -8.84 -12.43
N TYR A 192 -22.39 -9.38 -11.50
CA TYR A 192 -21.64 -8.63 -10.50
C TYR A 192 -20.55 -7.70 -11.10
N ASP A 193 -19.82 -8.15 -12.12
CA ASP A 193 -18.75 -7.37 -12.76
C ASP A 193 -19.31 -6.16 -13.52
N VAL A 194 -20.47 -6.34 -14.16
CA VAL A 194 -21.14 -5.26 -14.89
C VAL A 194 -21.64 -4.17 -13.93
N VAL A 195 -22.20 -4.56 -12.78
CA VAL A 195 -22.68 -3.61 -11.76
C VAL A 195 -21.53 -2.79 -11.16
N THR A 196 -20.43 -3.45 -10.79
CA THR A 196 -19.26 -2.78 -10.19
C THR A 196 -18.61 -1.79 -11.16
N ASN A 197 -18.44 -2.17 -12.43
CA ASN A 197 -17.88 -1.28 -13.45
C ASN A 197 -18.81 -0.08 -13.76
N THR A 198 -20.12 -0.30 -13.77
CA THR A 198 -21.11 0.80 -13.93
C THR A 198 -21.03 1.80 -12.77
N GLN A 199 -20.81 1.32 -11.54
CA GLN A 199 -20.65 2.18 -10.38
C GLN A 199 -19.36 3.01 -10.43
N THR A 200 -18.26 2.44 -10.93
CA THR A 200 -17.02 3.17 -11.19
C THR A 200 -17.23 4.32 -12.18
N VAL A 201 -17.89 4.07 -13.31
CA VAL A 201 -18.21 5.13 -14.29
C VAL A 201 -19.04 6.24 -13.66
N LYS A 202 -20.05 5.87 -12.85
CA LYS A 202 -20.88 6.85 -12.15
C LYS A 202 -20.06 7.74 -11.21
N LEU A 203 -19.15 7.15 -10.41
CA LEU A 203 -18.28 7.91 -9.50
C LEU A 203 -17.38 8.90 -10.26
N LEU A 204 -16.82 8.48 -11.40
CA LEU A 204 -15.99 9.36 -12.24
C LEU A 204 -16.79 10.55 -12.78
N LEU A 205 -18.00 10.30 -13.30
CA LEU A 205 -18.87 11.37 -13.80
C LEU A 205 -19.30 12.33 -12.68
N GLU A 206 -19.59 11.82 -11.49
CA GLU A 206 -19.92 12.65 -10.31
C GLU A 206 -18.74 13.50 -9.85
N ALA A 207 -17.51 13.02 -10.04
CA ALA A 207 -16.27 13.75 -9.79
C ALA A 207 -15.89 14.73 -10.92
N GLY A 208 -16.63 14.75 -12.02
CA GLY A 208 -16.42 15.67 -13.14
C GLY A 208 -15.40 15.20 -14.19
N ALA A 209 -15.28 13.88 -14.38
CA ALA A 209 -14.60 13.25 -15.53
C ALA A 209 -15.37 13.41 -16.84
#